data_AF-A0A6C1S7M6-F1
#
_entry.id   AF-A0A6C1S7M6-F1
#
_cell.length_a   1.000
_cell.length_b   1.000
_cell.length_c   1.000
_cell.angle_alpha   90.00
_cell.angle_beta   90.00
_cell.angle_gamma   90.00
#
_symmetry.space_group_name_H-M   'P 1'
#
loop_
_entity.id
_entity.type
_entity.pdbx_description
1 polymer ?
#
loop_
_entity_poly.entity_id
_entity_poly.type
_entity_poly.pdbx_seq_one_letter_code
_entity_poly.pdbx_strand_id
1 'polypeptide(L)'
;MDNRYAKTGKFGLYALVALRIVIAWHLLYEGLSKALTPEWTSAGFLSISAWIFAPAFHWIAGNALALAIVDIINIAGLILIGCALFIGILDRAAAICGMALIGLYWLANPPLVGVGMGVVTEGNYLIVDKNMVQFFALLLLALIPTGRYIGLAHFFKANRNRRMEMEVRTTPDETGTTDETGTPGEPAPNYTLDRRTLLRGLATLPFMGAFGLAFLKMKRWKSYEEQNLVDAMTGASAKILDVASLNDLSEPISKALIKDREFSRLILGGNLLSGWAHSRDLIYVSQLVKAYHQKEKIFATLYLAERCGVNTLLTNPILCSLIEEYWKRGIGRIQFISDCAGLVYDAKGASPMPFDQYMDSIKRAIDTGAVACYIQGETADYYMERGNVDAIAKVMDYIKSRGVICGIGAHRIETIKACVEAGLETDFWMKTLHHHNYWSARHPQWHDNLYCYDPAKTINYMKQLPEPFIAFKVLAAGAIHPRDGFRYAFENGADFVCAGMYDFQMVDDVNIACEILNGDIKRDRPWRA
;
A
#
# COMPACT_ATOMS: atom_id res chain seq x y z
N MET A 1 -11.44 52.41 2.26
CA MET A 1 -11.52 50.95 2.07
C MET A 1 -11.01 50.63 0.67
N ASP A 2 -9.94 49.84 0.52
CA ASP A 2 -9.29 49.61 -0.78
C ASP A 2 -10.24 48.99 -1.82
N ASN A 3 -10.20 49.56 -3.03
CA ASN A 3 -11.07 49.32 -4.19
C ASN A 3 -11.15 47.85 -4.71
N ARG A 4 -10.40 46.92 -4.11
CA ARG A 4 -10.49 45.48 -4.38
C ARG A 4 -11.65 44.79 -3.67
N TYR A 5 -12.31 45.47 -2.73
CA TYR A 5 -13.42 44.94 -1.94
C TYR A 5 -14.80 45.08 -2.56
N ALA A 6 -14.95 45.95 -3.55
CA ALA A 6 -16.27 46.18 -4.17
C ALA A 6 -16.84 44.93 -4.87
N LYS A 7 -16.04 43.88 -5.08
CA LYS A 7 -16.47 42.66 -5.79
C LYS A 7 -16.70 41.42 -4.91
N THR A 8 -16.19 41.35 -3.68
CA THR A 8 -16.37 40.17 -2.82
C THR A 8 -17.21 40.55 -1.61
N GLY A 9 -18.51 40.24 -1.64
CA GLY A 9 -19.42 40.52 -0.53
C GLY A 9 -18.97 39.87 0.79
N LYS A 10 -19.52 40.31 1.93
CA LYS A 10 -19.18 39.81 3.28
C LYS A 10 -19.19 38.27 3.37
N PHE A 11 -20.14 37.64 2.69
CA PHE A 11 -20.25 36.19 2.60
C PHE A 11 -19.02 35.53 1.95
N GLY A 12 -18.54 36.08 0.83
CA GLY A 12 -17.34 35.58 0.14
C GLY A 12 -16.07 35.69 0.98
N LEU A 13 -15.95 36.75 1.79
CA LEU A 13 -14.83 36.87 2.74
C LEU A 13 -14.87 35.76 3.80
N TYR A 14 -16.03 35.49 4.39
CA TYR A 14 -16.16 34.43 5.40
C TYR A 14 -15.91 33.04 4.79
N ALA A 15 -16.39 32.78 3.57
CA ALA A 15 -16.10 31.54 2.86
C ALA A 15 -14.60 31.34 2.62
N LEU A 16 -13.88 32.39 2.21
CA LEU A 16 -12.41 32.33 2.03
C LEU A 16 -11.66 32.15 3.35
N VAL A 17 -12.15 32.74 4.45
CA VAL A 17 -11.57 32.52 5.79
C VAL A 17 -11.81 31.08 6.25
N ALA A 18 -13.00 30.54 6.04
CA ALA A 18 -13.30 29.14 6.34
C ALA A 18 -12.42 28.20 5.52
N LEU A 19 -12.28 28.45 4.20
CA LEU A 19 -11.38 27.70 3.32
C LEU A 19 -9.93 27.73 3.83
N ARG A 20 -9.44 28.90 4.24
CA ARG A 20 -8.11 29.06 4.85
C ARG A 20 -7.95 28.19 6.09
N ILE A 21 -8.93 28.19 7.00
CA ILE A 21 -8.90 27.40 8.24
C ILE A 21 -8.93 25.90 7.94
N VAL A 22 -9.77 25.44 7.00
CA VAL A 22 -9.86 24.02 6.62
C VAL A 22 -8.55 23.53 5.99
N ILE A 23 -7.95 24.30 5.08
CA ILE A 23 -6.65 23.96 4.48
C ILE A 23 -5.55 23.96 5.55
N ALA A 24 -5.55 24.96 6.44
CA ALA A 24 -4.60 25.04 7.53
C ALA A 24 -4.70 23.84 8.49
N TRP A 25 -5.93 23.45 8.83
CA TRP A 25 -6.21 22.25 9.62
C TRP A 25 -5.61 21.01 8.98
N HIS A 26 -5.89 20.80 7.68
CA HIS A 26 -5.38 19.65 6.94
C HIS A 26 -3.85 19.62 6.93
N LEU A 27 -3.18 20.70 6.51
CA LEU A 27 -1.71 20.74 6.46
C LEU A 27 -1.06 20.57 7.84
N LEU A 28 -1.62 21.22 8.87
CA LEU A 28 -1.10 21.12 10.23
C LEU A 28 -1.26 19.70 10.79
N TYR A 29 -2.42 19.08 10.57
CA TYR A 29 -2.67 17.68 10.95
C TYR A 29 -1.66 16.74 10.28
N GLU A 30 -1.49 16.87 8.96
CA GLU A 30 -0.55 16.08 8.18
C GLU A 30 0.88 16.21 8.69
N GLY A 31 1.32 17.43 9.00
CA GLY A 31 2.67 17.68 9.50
C GLY A 31 2.87 17.11 10.90
N LEU A 32 1.92 17.31 11.82
CA LEU A 32 1.99 16.78 13.18
C LEU A 32 1.91 15.25 13.22
N SER A 33 1.07 14.64 12.37
CA SER A 33 0.98 13.18 12.24
C SER A 33 2.35 12.59 11.87
N LYS A 34 3.00 13.15 10.84
CA LYS A 34 4.34 12.72 10.39
C LYS A 34 5.41 12.95 11.45
N ALA A 35 5.42 14.12 12.09
CA ALA A 35 6.39 14.45 13.15
C ALA A 35 6.31 13.53 14.37
N LEU A 36 5.15 12.90 14.60
CA LEU A 36 4.88 12.08 15.78
C LEU A 36 4.80 10.58 15.48
N THR A 37 4.96 10.17 14.22
CA THR A 37 5.11 8.77 13.82
C THR A 37 6.60 8.42 13.88
N PRO A 38 7.00 7.44 14.72
CA PRO A 38 8.37 6.95 14.74
C PRO A 38 8.82 6.56 13.32
N GLU A 39 10.04 6.94 12.95
CA GLU A 39 10.69 6.52 11.69
C GLU A 39 9.92 6.90 10.41
N TRP A 40 9.06 7.92 10.47
CA TRP A 40 8.37 8.40 9.27
C TRP A 40 9.38 8.90 8.22
N THR A 41 9.17 8.48 6.96
CA THR A 41 9.98 8.93 5.82
C THR A 41 9.16 9.04 4.53
N SER A 42 9.60 9.92 3.62
CA SER A 42 9.06 10.06 2.26
C SER A 42 9.66 9.08 1.23
N ALA A 43 10.64 8.25 1.62
CA ALA A 43 11.35 7.35 0.70
C ALA A 43 10.40 6.49 -0.15
N GLY A 44 9.36 5.95 0.48
CA GLY A 44 8.37 5.12 -0.21
C GLY A 44 7.60 5.86 -1.26
N PHE A 45 7.08 7.02 -0.89
CA PHE A 45 6.40 7.91 -1.81
C PHE A 45 7.28 8.33 -3.00
N LEU A 46 8.58 8.54 -2.80
CA LEU A 46 9.50 8.98 -3.86
C LEU A 46 9.98 7.84 -4.76
N SER A 47 10.20 6.64 -4.21
CA SER A 47 10.77 5.47 -4.92
C SER A 47 9.80 4.77 -5.88
N ILE A 48 8.51 5.08 -5.79
CA ILE A 48 7.46 4.55 -6.67
C ILE A 48 7.17 5.46 -7.87
N SER A 49 7.85 6.61 -7.96
CA SER A 49 7.64 7.56 -9.06
C SER A 49 7.94 6.88 -10.41
N ALA A 50 6.98 6.88 -11.33
CA ALA A 50 7.12 6.19 -12.61
C ALA A 50 7.01 7.13 -13.83
N TRP A 51 7.25 8.42 -13.65
CA TRP A 51 7.13 9.43 -14.72
C TRP A 51 8.45 10.13 -15.06
N ILE A 52 8.42 11.18 -15.90
CA ILE A 52 9.64 11.81 -16.43
C ILE A 52 10.62 12.31 -15.36
N PHE A 53 10.16 12.59 -14.15
CA PHE A 53 11.00 13.01 -13.02
C PHE A 53 11.37 11.87 -12.06
N ALA A 54 10.98 10.63 -12.36
CA ALA A 54 11.32 9.44 -11.57
C ALA A 54 12.81 9.33 -11.22
N PRO A 55 13.77 9.57 -12.16
CA PRO A 55 15.19 9.48 -11.82
C PRO A 55 15.61 10.43 -10.68
N ALA A 56 15.05 11.64 -10.63
CA ALA A 56 15.36 12.60 -9.58
C ALA A 56 14.78 12.17 -8.23
N PHE A 57 13.53 11.69 -8.20
CA PHE A 57 12.90 11.21 -6.97
C PHE A 57 13.53 9.92 -6.45
N HIS A 58 13.91 8.99 -7.34
CA HIS A 58 14.64 7.78 -6.98
C HIS A 58 16.03 8.10 -6.43
N TRP A 59 16.71 9.12 -6.97
CA TRP A 59 17.99 9.58 -6.44
C TRP A 59 17.85 10.14 -5.02
N ILE A 60 16.81 10.94 -4.76
CA ILE A 60 16.51 11.43 -3.40
C ILE A 60 16.24 10.24 -2.48
N ALA A 61 15.38 9.30 -2.88
CA ALA A 61 15.03 8.12 -2.09
C ALA A 61 16.25 7.23 -1.78
N GLY A 62 17.21 7.13 -2.70
CA GLY A 62 18.43 6.33 -2.53
C GLY A 62 19.58 7.04 -1.81
N ASN A 63 19.46 8.33 -1.48
CA ASN A 63 20.51 9.11 -0.82
C ASN A 63 20.08 9.53 0.59
N ALA A 64 20.72 8.95 1.62
CA ALA A 64 20.35 9.15 3.01
C ALA A 64 20.33 10.63 3.46
N LEU A 65 21.31 11.43 3.02
CA LEU A 65 21.37 12.85 3.39
C LEU A 65 20.28 13.66 2.69
N ALA A 66 20.09 13.44 1.38
CA ALA A 66 19.06 14.13 0.61
C ALA A 66 17.66 13.79 1.13
N LEU A 67 17.40 12.51 1.41
CA LEU A 67 16.15 12.03 1.98
C LEU A 67 15.87 12.66 3.34
N ALA A 68 16.84 12.67 4.26
CA ALA A 68 16.68 13.27 5.58
C ALA A 68 16.35 14.78 5.49
N ILE A 69 17.00 15.51 4.58
CA ILE A 69 16.70 16.92 4.33
C ILE A 69 15.27 17.09 3.81
N VAL A 70 14.85 16.27 2.85
CA VAL A 70 13.51 16.31 2.28
C VAL A 70 12.45 16.00 3.34
N ASP A 71 12.66 14.98 4.18
CA ASP A 71 11.74 14.60 5.25
C ASP A 71 11.57 15.74 6.27
N ILE A 72 12.68 16.36 6.70
CA ILE A 72 12.65 17.50 7.62
C ILE A 72 11.92 18.69 7.01
N ILE A 73 12.27 19.07 5.76
CA ILE A 73 11.64 20.20 5.06
C ILE A 73 10.16 19.94 4.85
N ASN A 74 9.78 18.71 4.54
CA ASN A 74 8.40 18.31 4.31
C ASN A 74 7.55 18.46 5.59
N ILE A 75 8.01 17.87 6.69
CA ILE A 75 7.34 17.93 8.00
C ILE A 75 7.28 19.39 8.48
N ALA A 76 8.41 20.09 8.49
CA ALA A 76 8.47 21.48 8.93
C ALA A 76 7.60 22.39 8.05
N GLY A 77 7.63 22.18 6.73
CA GLY A 77 6.81 22.90 5.76
C GLY A 77 5.32 22.76 6.07
N LEU A 78 4.82 21.53 6.20
CA LEU A 78 3.42 21.26 6.55
C LEU A 78 2.98 21.97 7.83
N ILE A 79 3.79 21.87 8.89
CA ILE A 79 3.48 22.48 10.20
C ILE A 79 3.51 24.00 10.11
N LEU A 80 4.58 24.59 9.57
CA LEU A 80 4.77 26.04 9.51
C LEU A 80 3.72 26.71 8.61
N ILE A 81 3.45 26.12 7.43
CA ILE A 81 2.43 26.60 6.50
C ILE A 81 1.04 26.47 7.14
N GLY A 82 0.75 25.31 7.74
CA GLY A 82 -0.49 25.04 8.45
C GLY A 82 -0.74 26.10 9.53
N CYS A 83 0.20 26.28 10.46
CA CYS A 83 0.12 27.28 11.52
C CYS A 83 -0.05 28.71 10.99
N ALA A 84 0.74 29.11 10.00
CA ALA A 84 0.68 30.47 9.43
C ALA A 84 -0.68 30.77 8.80
N LEU A 85 -1.24 29.83 8.03
CA LEU A 85 -2.59 29.94 7.46
C LEU A 85 -3.67 29.90 8.54
N PHE A 86 -3.53 29.06 9.57
CA PHE A 86 -4.52 28.93 10.64
C PHE A 86 -4.67 30.25 11.41
N ILE A 87 -3.53 30.79 11.85
CA ILE A 87 -3.43 32.03 12.61
C ILE A 87 -3.72 33.25 11.73
N GLY A 88 -3.54 33.12 10.40
CA GLY A 88 -3.75 34.20 9.44
C GLY A 88 -2.63 35.24 9.49
N ILE A 89 -1.39 34.78 9.63
CA ILE A 89 -0.16 35.59 9.59
C ILE A 89 0.68 35.16 8.39
N LEU A 90 1.26 36.12 7.65
CA LEU A 90 2.00 35.85 6.40
C LEU A 90 1.22 34.96 5.42
N ASP A 91 -0.11 35.06 5.42
CA ASP A 91 -1.04 34.13 4.78
C ASP A 91 -0.82 34.00 3.26
N ARG A 92 -0.46 35.09 2.58
CA ARG A 92 -0.05 35.03 1.17
C ARG A 92 1.21 34.20 0.95
N ALA A 93 2.25 34.42 1.76
CA ALA A 93 3.51 33.70 1.62
C ALA A 93 3.31 32.21 1.97
N ALA A 94 2.58 31.94 3.06
CA ALA A 94 2.20 30.59 3.44
C ALA A 94 1.39 29.88 2.35
N ALA A 95 0.45 30.58 1.69
CA ALA A 95 -0.31 30.01 0.58
C ALA A 95 0.58 29.65 -0.62
N ILE A 96 1.53 30.51 -0.99
CA ILE A 96 2.49 30.24 -2.08
C ILE A 96 3.41 29.07 -1.74
N CYS A 97 3.96 29.03 -0.52
CA CYS A 97 4.77 27.89 -0.08
C CYS A 97 3.96 26.60 -0.04
N GLY A 98 2.68 26.68 0.38
CA GLY A 98 1.75 25.56 0.34
C GLY A 98 1.49 25.06 -1.07
N MET A 99 1.31 25.97 -2.05
CA MET A 99 1.20 25.60 -3.45
C MET A 99 2.45 24.87 -3.94
N ALA A 100 3.64 25.38 -3.62
CA ALA A 100 4.89 24.74 -4.01
C ALA A 100 4.98 23.32 -3.43
N LEU A 101 4.70 23.15 -2.14
CA LEU A 101 4.75 21.86 -1.45
C LEU A 101 3.74 20.85 -2.01
N ILE A 102 2.47 21.24 -2.14
CA ILE A 102 1.42 20.36 -2.68
C ILE A 102 1.67 20.06 -4.16
N GLY A 103 2.20 21.04 -4.92
CA GLY A 103 2.63 20.84 -6.29
C GLY A 103 3.74 19.80 -6.41
N LEU A 104 4.69 19.77 -5.47
CA LEU A 104 5.74 18.74 -5.43
C LEU A 104 5.17 17.34 -5.16
N TYR A 105 4.15 17.20 -4.33
CA TYR A 105 3.48 15.89 -4.15
C TYR A 105 2.84 15.40 -5.45
N TRP A 106 2.09 16.27 -6.12
CA TRP A 106 1.52 15.95 -7.41
C TRP A 106 2.61 15.64 -8.45
N LEU A 107 3.73 16.38 -8.44
CA LEU A 107 4.84 16.17 -9.37
C LEU A 107 5.58 14.86 -9.14
N ALA A 108 5.67 14.41 -7.89
CA ALA A 108 6.29 13.15 -7.52
C ALA A 108 5.50 11.95 -8.07
N ASN A 109 4.18 11.98 -7.93
CA ASN A 109 3.31 10.90 -8.38
C ASN A 109 2.02 11.46 -9.00
N PRO A 110 2.08 11.99 -10.24
CA PRO A 110 0.91 12.58 -10.85
C PRO A 110 -0.08 11.47 -11.23
N PRO A 111 -1.40 11.67 -11.08
CA PRO A 111 -2.44 10.69 -11.37
C PRO A 111 -2.69 10.60 -12.89
N LEU A 112 -1.64 10.43 -13.67
CA LEU A 112 -1.70 10.30 -15.12
C LEU A 112 -1.95 8.84 -15.49
N VAL A 113 -2.83 8.64 -16.47
CA VAL A 113 -3.15 7.33 -17.02
C VAL A 113 -1.86 6.64 -17.49
N GLY A 114 -1.59 5.45 -16.96
CA GLY A 114 -0.40 4.65 -17.29
C GLY A 114 0.87 4.97 -16.50
N VAL A 115 0.87 6.04 -15.71
CA VAL A 115 2.05 6.58 -15.01
C VAL A 115 1.93 6.50 -13.49
N GLY A 116 0.72 6.55 -12.94
CA GLY A 116 0.49 6.30 -11.51
C GLY A 116 0.59 4.81 -11.20
N MET A 117 1.72 4.37 -10.65
CA MET A 117 1.85 3.02 -10.09
C MET A 117 2.19 3.13 -8.62
N GLY A 118 1.51 2.32 -7.80
CA GLY A 118 1.86 2.21 -6.39
C GLY A 118 1.48 3.41 -5.53
N VAL A 119 0.60 4.31 -5.97
CA VAL A 119 -0.12 5.25 -5.07
C VAL A 119 -1.55 4.72 -4.96
N VAL A 120 -1.94 4.20 -3.78
CA VAL A 120 -3.34 3.91 -3.45
C VAL A 120 -4.05 5.25 -3.47
N THR A 121 -4.70 5.52 -4.58
CA THR A 121 -5.56 6.69 -4.70
C THR A 121 -6.91 6.31 -4.10
N GLU A 122 -7.47 7.20 -3.27
CA GLU A 122 -8.82 7.05 -2.71
C GLU A 122 -9.91 6.99 -3.80
N GLY A 123 -9.57 7.23 -5.07
CA GLY A 123 -10.44 7.10 -6.23
C GLY A 123 -9.70 7.05 -7.56
N ASN A 124 -10.47 6.99 -8.65
CA ASN A 124 -9.97 7.01 -10.03
C ASN A 124 -9.88 8.45 -10.54
N TYR A 125 -8.66 8.97 -10.69
CA TYR A 125 -8.40 10.32 -11.17
C TYR A 125 -7.90 10.30 -12.62
N LEU A 126 -8.36 11.26 -13.44
CA LEU A 126 -7.88 11.41 -14.82
C LEU A 126 -6.57 12.21 -14.89
N ILE A 127 -6.54 13.36 -14.20
CA ILE A 127 -5.40 14.29 -14.06
C ILE A 127 -5.53 15.09 -12.75
N VAL A 128 -6.77 15.44 -12.38
CA VAL A 128 -7.09 16.24 -11.19
C VAL A 128 -7.36 15.33 -9.99
N ASP A 129 -6.40 15.25 -9.07
CA ASP A 129 -6.56 14.64 -7.75
C ASP A 129 -6.83 15.69 -6.65
N LYS A 130 -6.93 15.23 -5.40
CA LYS A 130 -7.10 16.09 -4.23
C LYS A 130 -5.97 17.11 -4.06
N ASN A 131 -4.74 16.74 -4.42
CA ASN A 131 -3.59 17.64 -4.34
C ASN A 131 -3.75 18.81 -5.30
N MET A 132 -4.16 18.55 -6.54
CA MET A 132 -4.38 19.61 -7.52
C MET A 132 -5.56 20.51 -7.15
N VAL A 133 -6.64 19.95 -6.57
CA VAL A 133 -7.74 20.77 -6.01
C VAL A 133 -7.25 21.67 -4.88
N GLN A 134 -6.47 21.13 -3.94
CA GLN A 134 -5.91 21.92 -2.83
C GLN A 134 -4.91 22.98 -3.31
N PHE A 135 -4.12 22.69 -4.35
CA PHE A 135 -3.22 23.65 -4.99
C PHE A 135 -3.99 24.87 -5.52
N PHE A 136 -5.08 24.65 -6.27
CA PHE A 136 -5.90 25.76 -6.78
C PHE A 136 -6.66 26.50 -5.66
N ALA A 137 -7.05 25.82 -4.59
CA ALA A 137 -7.63 26.47 -3.43
C ALA A 137 -6.61 27.38 -2.71
N LEU A 138 -5.35 26.95 -2.59
CA LEU A 138 -4.25 27.78 -2.09
C LEU A 138 -3.94 28.96 -3.02
N LEU A 139 -3.99 28.77 -4.33
CA LEU A 139 -3.87 29.86 -5.31
C LEU A 139 -4.92 30.95 -5.05
N LEU A 140 -6.18 30.57 -4.81
CA LEU A 140 -7.24 31.53 -4.49
C LEU A 140 -6.91 32.34 -3.22
N LEU A 141 -6.36 31.70 -2.18
CA LEU A 141 -5.94 32.37 -0.95
C LEU A 141 -4.69 33.26 -1.13
N ALA A 142 -3.77 32.89 -2.02
CA ALA A 142 -2.62 33.71 -2.36
C ALA A 142 -3.05 35.00 -3.10
N LEU A 143 -4.04 34.89 -4.00
CA LEU A 143 -4.63 36.02 -4.71
C LEU A 143 -5.45 36.92 -3.79
N ILE A 144 -6.19 36.34 -2.83
CA ILE A 144 -7.05 37.06 -1.89
C ILE A 144 -6.64 36.77 -0.44
N PRO A 145 -5.58 37.41 0.09
CA PRO A 145 -5.14 37.20 1.47
C PRO A 145 -6.19 37.72 2.45
N THR A 146 -6.70 36.82 3.28
CA THR A 146 -7.79 37.07 4.24
C THR A 146 -7.29 37.41 5.65
N GLY A 147 -6.02 37.13 5.98
CA GLY A 147 -5.41 37.31 7.30
C GLY A 147 -5.41 38.76 7.77
N ARG A 148 -5.20 39.70 6.85
CA ARG A 148 -5.29 41.16 7.11
C ARG A 148 -6.68 41.64 7.54
N TYR A 149 -7.70 40.80 7.40
CA TYR A 149 -9.08 41.11 7.72
C TYR A 149 -9.58 40.31 8.92
N ILE A 150 -9.29 39.01 8.93
CA ILE A 150 -9.62 38.09 10.01
C ILE A 150 -8.39 37.18 10.24
N GLY A 151 -7.64 37.44 11.30
CA GLY A 151 -6.36 36.81 11.63
C GLY A 151 -5.33 37.78 12.20
N LEU A 152 -4.20 37.26 12.71
CA LEU A 152 -3.20 38.09 13.39
C LEU A 152 -2.53 39.14 12.47
N ALA A 153 -2.52 38.93 11.14
CA ALA A 153 -2.05 39.94 10.19
C ALA A 153 -2.84 41.26 10.26
N HIS A 154 -4.05 41.25 10.85
CA HIS A 154 -4.85 42.44 11.09
C HIS A 154 -4.14 43.47 11.98
N PHE A 155 -3.39 43.01 13.00
CA PHE A 155 -2.68 43.90 13.93
C PHE A 155 -1.49 44.62 13.27
N PHE A 156 -0.83 43.98 12.29
CA PHE A 156 0.29 44.59 11.57
C PHE A 156 -0.13 45.68 10.58
N LYS A 157 -1.36 45.60 10.03
CA LYS A 157 -1.92 46.67 9.18
C LYS A 157 -2.24 47.93 10.00
N ALA A 158 -2.79 47.76 11.21
CA ALA A 158 -3.11 48.87 12.11
C ALA A 158 -1.86 49.65 12.52
N ASN A 159 -0.74 48.96 12.76
CA ASN A 159 0.54 49.61 13.11
C ASN A 159 1.18 50.39 11.95
N ARG A 160 1.03 49.95 10.69
CA ARG A 160 1.59 50.67 9.53
C ARG A 160 0.86 51.97 9.23
N ASN A 161 -0.47 51.96 9.31
CA ASN A 161 -1.26 53.18 9.15
C ASN A 161 -1.01 54.16 10.31
N ARG A 162 -0.85 53.66 11.55
CA ARG A 162 -0.45 54.46 12.72
C ARG A 162 0.90 55.15 12.57
N ARG A 163 1.89 54.46 11.98
CA ARG A 163 3.23 55.05 11.69
C ARG A 163 3.16 56.16 10.65
N MET A 164 2.42 55.94 9.56
CA MET A 164 2.21 56.96 8.52
C MET A 164 1.45 58.19 9.06
N GLU A 165 0.42 58.00 9.89
CA GLU A 165 -0.30 59.12 10.52
C GLU A 165 0.56 59.92 11.50
N MET A 166 1.54 59.29 12.17
CA MET A 166 2.51 59.99 13.02
C MET A 166 3.60 60.72 12.21
N GLU A 167 4.09 60.15 11.10
CA GLU A 167 5.05 60.81 10.21
C GLU A 167 4.43 62.05 9.51
N VAL A 168 3.17 61.97 9.08
CA VAL A 168 2.46 63.11 8.46
C VAL A 168 2.19 64.24 9.46
N ARG A 169 2.04 63.93 10.75
CA ARG A 169 1.87 64.95 11.80
C ARG A 169 3.17 65.61 12.26
N THR A 170 4.34 65.10 11.86
CA THR A 170 5.65 65.61 12.31
C THR A 170 6.41 66.43 11.26
N THR A 171 5.86 66.58 10.06
CA THR A 171 6.34 67.53 9.04
C THR A 171 5.84 68.95 9.30
N PRO A 172 6.71 69.95 9.52
CA PRO A 172 6.29 71.34 9.70
C PRO A 172 5.79 71.91 8.36
N ASP A 173 4.60 72.51 8.34
CA ASP A 173 4.14 73.37 7.25
C ASP A 173 4.90 74.71 7.31
N GLU A 174 5.80 74.94 6.36
CA GLU A 174 6.32 76.27 6.06
C GLU A 174 5.23 77.04 5.29
N THR A 175 4.30 77.67 6.00
CA THR A 175 3.65 78.92 5.57
C THR A 175 2.95 79.53 6.79
N GLY A 176 3.50 80.65 7.26
CA GLY A 176 3.02 81.32 8.45
C GLY A 176 1.68 82.02 8.26
N THR A 177 0.88 82.03 9.32
CA THR A 177 0.26 83.22 9.88
C THR A 177 -0.19 82.90 11.31
N THR A 178 0.20 83.78 12.22
CA THR A 178 -0.16 83.80 13.64
C THR A 178 -1.65 84.05 13.83
N ASP A 179 -2.31 83.28 14.68
CA ASP A 179 -3.40 83.79 15.52
C ASP A 179 -3.43 83.07 16.87
N GLU A 180 -3.27 83.87 17.91
CA GLU A 180 -3.27 83.50 19.32
C GLU A 180 -4.72 83.39 19.82
N THR A 181 -5.21 82.18 20.07
CA THR A 181 -6.23 81.95 21.11
C THR A 181 -5.99 80.60 21.76
N GLY A 182 -5.47 80.62 22.98
CA GLY A 182 -5.28 79.43 23.81
C GLY A 182 -6.61 78.80 24.20
N THR A 183 -6.74 77.50 23.94
CA THR A 183 -7.71 76.61 24.58
C THR A 183 -6.96 75.40 25.15
N PRO A 184 -7.36 74.85 26.31
CA PRO A 184 -6.54 73.89 27.06
C PRO A 184 -6.41 72.56 26.32
N GLY A 185 -5.21 71.99 26.37
CA GLY A 185 -4.78 70.83 25.60
C GLY A 185 -5.78 69.67 25.54
N GLU A 186 -5.99 69.18 24.32
CA GLU A 186 -6.68 67.92 24.07
C GLU A 186 -6.05 66.80 24.92
N PRO A 187 -6.84 65.96 25.61
CA PRO A 187 -6.31 64.82 26.32
C PRO A 187 -5.64 63.87 25.32
N ALA A 188 -4.45 63.38 25.66
CA ALA A 188 -3.73 62.38 24.88
C ALA A 188 -4.67 61.23 24.48
N PRO A 189 -4.69 60.78 23.21
CA PRO A 189 -5.64 59.79 22.74
C PRO A 189 -5.51 58.51 23.59
N ASN A 190 -6.60 58.13 24.22
CA ASN A 190 -6.67 56.94 25.05
C ASN A 190 -6.59 55.70 24.14
N TYR A 191 -5.42 55.07 24.07
CA TYR A 191 -5.10 53.98 23.13
C TYR A 191 -5.69 52.63 23.57
N THR A 192 -7.01 52.53 23.69
CA THR A 192 -7.66 51.25 23.90
C THR A 192 -7.83 50.53 22.55
N LEU A 193 -7.35 49.28 22.46
CA LEU A 193 -7.61 48.41 21.31
C LEU A 193 -9.12 48.21 21.16
N ASP A 194 -9.71 48.70 20.07
CA ASP A 194 -11.14 48.54 19.78
C ASP A 194 -11.52 47.04 19.82
N ARG A 195 -12.58 46.71 20.57
CA ARG A 195 -13.09 45.35 20.76
C ARG A 195 -13.29 44.62 19.42
N ARG A 196 -13.72 45.32 18.38
CA ARG A 196 -13.93 44.72 17.04
C ARG A 196 -12.62 44.32 16.36
N THR A 197 -11.56 45.08 16.59
CA THR A 197 -10.20 44.78 16.09
C THR A 197 -9.64 43.54 16.80
N LEU A 198 -9.82 43.45 18.13
CA LEU A 198 -9.47 42.25 18.90
C LEU A 198 -10.24 41.02 18.43
N LEU A 199 -11.56 41.13 18.29
CA LEU A 199 -12.41 40.01 17.83
C LEU A 199 -12.01 39.53 16.44
N ARG A 200 -11.71 40.43 15.49
CA ARG A 200 -11.26 40.05 14.14
C ARG A 200 -9.86 39.45 14.11
N GLY A 201 -8.94 39.97 14.93
CA GLY A 201 -7.58 39.45 15.00
C GLY A 201 -7.48 38.07 15.62
N LEU A 202 -8.35 37.75 16.58
CA LEU A 202 -8.33 36.51 17.35
C LEU A 202 -9.39 35.48 16.94
N ALA A 203 -10.22 35.78 15.93
CA ALA A 203 -11.35 34.95 15.52
C ALA A 203 -10.99 33.50 15.16
N THR A 204 -9.74 33.21 14.80
CA THR A 204 -9.29 31.85 14.44
C THR A 204 -8.78 31.02 15.63
N LEU A 205 -8.53 31.64 16.79
CA LEU A 205 -8.02 30.94 17.98
C LEU A 205 -8.97 29.85 18.51
N PRO A 206 -10.31 30.04 18.58
CA PRO A 206 -11.21 28.98 19.02
C PRO A 206 -11.13 27.72 18.15
N PHE A 207 -10.99 27.89 16.83
CA PHE A 207 -10.81 26.77 15.90
C PHE A 207 -9.48 26.05 16.11
N MET A 208 -8.42 26.78 16.50
CA MET A 208 -7.12 26.20 16.80
C MET A 208 -7.13 25.46 18.14
N GLY A 209 -7.88 25.97 19.12
CA GLY A 209 -8.17 25.24 20.36
C GLY A 209 -8.96 23.95 20.09
N ALA A 210 -9.97 24.02 19.22
CA ALA A 210 -10.73 22.84 18.79
C ALA A 210 -9.84 21.82 18.07
N PHE A 211 -8.90 22.27 17.23
CA PHE A 211 -7.87 21.44 16.62
C PHE A 211 -7.04 20.70 17.67
N GLY A 212 -6.46 21.43 18.63
CA GLY A 212 -5.65 20.83 19.68
C GLY A 212 -6.41 19.79 20.50
N LEU A 213 -7.67 20.08 20.86
CA LEU A 213 -8.53 19.14 21.59
C LEU A 213 -8.86 17.90 20.76
N ALA A 214 -9.23 18.07 19.48
CA ALA A 214 -9.53 16.96 18.58
C ALA A 214 -8.29 16.07 18.38
N PHE A 215 -7.12 16.68 18.17
CA PHE A 215 -5.85 15.98 18.01
C PHE A 215 -5.46 15.16 19.26
N LEU A 216 -5.59 15.76 20.45
CA LEU A 216 -5.33 15.07 21.72
C LEU A 216 -6.34 13.95 21.99
N LYS A 217 -7.63 14.16 21.70
CA LYS A 217 -8.66 13.14 21.87
C LYS A 217 -8.40 11.94 20.94
N MET A 218 -8.03 12.21 19.69
CA MET A 218 -7.66 11.16 18.73
C MET A 218 -6.48 10.32 19.25
N LYS A 219 -5.44 10.95 19.81
CA LYS A 219 -4.30 10.22 20.40
C LYS A 219 -4.68 9.35 21.61
N ARG A 220 -5.69 9.74 22.39
CA ARG A 220 -6.17 8.98 23.55
C ARG A 220 -7.03 7.77 23.17
N TRP A 221 -7.54 7.70 21.94
CA TRP A 221 -8.47 6.67 21.50
C TRP A 221 -7.83 5.45 20.84
N LYS A 222 -6.50 5.29 20.89
CA LYS A 222 -5.84 4.09 20.40
C LYS A 222 -6.11 2.90 21.32
N SER A 223 -7.05 2.05 20.92
CA SER A 223 -7.25 0.70 21.47
C SER A 223 -5.93 -0.10 21.47
N TYR A 224 -5.76 -1.04 22.39
CA TYR A 224 -4.62 -1.97 22.38
C TYR A 224 -4.52 -2.73 21.03
N GLU A 225 -5.65 -2.97 20.37
CA GLU A 225 -5.73 -3.60 19.05
C GLU A 225 -5.30 -2.66 17.91
N GLU A 226 -5.54 -1.34 18.04
CA GLU A 226 -5.13 -0.32 17.06
C GLU A 226 -3.67 0.13 17.22
N GLN A 227 -3.07 -0.05 18.40
CA GLN A 227 -1.65 0.23 18.63
C GLN A 227 -0.73 -0.67 17.79
N ASN A 228 -1.25 -1.83 17.37
CA ASN A 228 -0.57 -2.78 16.48
C ASN A 228 -1.04 -2.68 15.01
N LEU A 229 -1.95 -1.75 14.68
CA LEU A 229 -2.41 -1.52 13.31
C LEU A 229 -1.63 -0.37 12.68
N VAL A 230 -1.05 -0.61 11.49
CA VAL A 230 -0.39 0.42 10.69
C VAL A 230 -1.44 1.40 10.19
N ASP A 231 -1.33 2.66 10.63
CA ASP A 231 -2.21 3.77 10.20
C ASP A 231 -2.01 4.04 8.70
N ALA A 232 -2.85 3.45 7.87
CA ALA A 232 -2.59 3.29 6.44
C ALA A 232 -3.21 4.38 5.54
N MET A 233 -4.04 5.30 6.04
CA MET A 233 -5.00 5.99 5.14
C MET A 233 -5.27 7.47 5.38
N THR A 234 -4.44 8.23 6.09
CA THR A 234 -4.66 9.68 6.24
C THR A 234 -3.49 10.51 5.68
N GLY A 235 -3.68 11.02 4.44
CA GLY A 235 -2.91 12.16 3.95
C GLY A 235 -2.74 12.35 2.45
N ALA A 236 -2.31 13.55 2.06
CA ALA A 236 -1.85 13.88 0.70
C ALA A 236 -0.62 13.05 0.26
N SER A 237 0.10 12.53 1.24
CA SER A 237 1.23 11.60 1.13
C SER A 237 0.87 10.26 1.77
N ALA A 238 -0.40 9.83 1.70
CA ALA A 238 -0.88 8.59 2.32
C ALA A 238 0.13 7.46 2.08
N LYS A 239 0.47 6.74 3.14
CA LYS A 239 1.47 5.67 3.14
C LYS A 239 1.14 4.67 2.04
N ILE A 240 1.85 4.73 0.93
CA ILE A 240 1.71 3.75 -0.14
C ILE A 240 3.07 3.16 -0.44
N LEU A 241 3.07 1.83 -0.44
CA LEU A 241 4.19 0.93 -0.22
C LEU A 241 4.92 1.29 1.08
N ASP A 242 4.86 0.37 2.05
CA ASP A 242 5.71 0.42 3.22
C ASP A 242 7.16 0.22 2.75
N VAL A 243 7.79 1.25 2.19
CA VAL A 243 9.23 1.23 1.93
C VAL A 243 10.01 1.26 3.24
N ALA A 244 9.34 1.62 4.34
CA ALA A 244 9.76 1.22 5.68
C ALA A 244 9.97 -0.30 5.76
N SER A 245 9.00 -1.13 5.32
CA SER A 245 9.18 -2.58 5.33
C SER A 245 10.30 -3.04 4.39
N LEU A 246 10.49 -2.44 3.21
CA LEU A 246 11.64 -2.80 2.37
C LEU A 246 13.00 -2.50 3.02
N ASN A 247 13.10 -1.49 3.88
CA ASN A 247 14.32 -1.25 4.67
C ASN A 247 14.49 -2.29 5.78
N ASP A 248 13.40 -2.88 6.24
CA ASP A 248 13.38 -3.97 7.23
C ASP A 248 13.68 -5.35 6.60
N LEU A 249 13.76 -5.44 5.26
CA LEU A 249 14.16 -6.66 4.57
C LEU A 249 15.60 -7.01 4.94
N SER A 250 15.80 -8.16 5.59
CA SER A 250 17.13 -8.60 6.01
C SER A 250 17.99 -8.98 4.81
N GLU A 251 17.44 -9.81 3.93
CA GLU A 251 18.07 -10.26 2.69
C GLU A 251 17.02 -10.78 1.69
N PRO A 252 17.31 -10.75 0.37
CA PRO A 252 16.44 -11.38 -0.62
C PRO A 252 16.33 -12.88 -0.41
N ILE A 253 15.14 -13.44 -0.60
CA ILE A 253 14.92 -14.89 -0.44
C ILE A 253 15.82 -15.71 -1.38
N SER A 254 16.40 -16.79 -0.82
CA SER A 254 17.21 -17.72 -1.59
C SER A 254 16.38 -18.48 -2.63
N LYS A 255 17.08 -19.06 -3.60
CA LYS A 255 16.46 -19.70 -4.77
C LYS A 255 17.06 -21.09 -5.00
N ALA A 256 16.34 -21.92 -5.73
CA ALA A 256 16.76 -23.26 -6.12
C ALA A 256 16.20 -23.63 -7.50
N LEU A 257 16.72 -24.70 -8.11
CA LEU A 257 16.36 -25.06 -9.47
C LEU A 257 15.23 -26.10 -9.48
N ILE A 258 14.32 -25.94 -10.43
CA ILE A 258 13.54 -27.07 -10.94
C ILE A 258 13.90 -27.17 -12.42
N LYS A 259 14.57 -28.26 -12.80
CA LYS A 259 15.21 -28.41 -14.11
C LYS A 259 16.20 -27.27 -14.40
N ASP A 260 15.97 -26.49 -15.45
CA ASP A 260 16.79 -25.38 -15.93
C ASP A 260 16.33 -24.02 -15.38
N ARG A 261 15.29 -23.98 -14.54
CA ARG A 261 14.67 -22.73 -14.09
C ARG A 261 14.84 -22.52 -12.60
N GLU A 262 15.21 -21.29 -12.26
CA GLU A 262 15.41 -20.84 -10.88
C GLU A 262 14.10 -20.34 -10.29
N PHE A 263 13.73 -20.85 -9.13
CA PHE A 263 12.55 -20.47 -8.35
C PHE A 263 12.96 -20.00 -6.96
N SER A 264 12.34 -18.94 -6.44
CA SER A 264 12.49 -18.54 -5.04
C SER A 264 11.95 -19.62 -4.11
N ARG A 265 12.68 -19.93 -3.03
CA ARG A 265 12.28 -20.94 -2.03
C ARG A 265 10.95 -20.59 -1.34
N LEU A 266 10.60 -19.30 -1.32
CA LEU A 266 9.25 -18.81 -1.06
C LEU A 266 8.61 -18.33 -2.37
N ILE A 267 7.50 -18.95 -2.77
CA ILE A 267 6.71 -18.66 -3.96
C ILE A 267 5.45 -17.90 -3.53
N LEU A 268 5.14 -16.82 -4.24
CA LEU A 268 3.94 -16.03 -3.99
C LEU A 268 2.69 -16.77 -4.47
N GLY A 269 1.74 -17.04 -3.57
CA GLY A 269 0.45 -17.66 -3.87
C GLY A 269 -0.58 -16.66 -4.40
N GLY A 270 -1.10 -16.90 -5.60
CA GLY A 270 -1.97 -15.99 -6.33
C GLY A 270 -3.46 -16.05 -6.01
N ASN A 271 -3.92 -16.98 -5.16
CA ASN A 271 -5.35 -17.12 -4.84
C ASN A 271 -5.96 -15.80 -4.32
N LEU A 272 -5.26 -15.13 -3.40
CA LEU A 272 -5.68 -13.83 -2.87
C LEU A 272 -5.77 -12.76 -3.97
N LEU A 273 -4.79 -12.73 -4.89
CA LEU A 273 -4.77 -11.78 -6.02
C LEU A 273 -5.93 -12.02 -7.00
N SER A 274 -6.36 -13.27 -7.14
CA SER A 274 -7.52 -13.65 -7.97
C SER A 274 -8.87 -13.53 -7.24
N GLY A 275 -8.88 -13.09 -5.98
CA GLY A 275 -10.10 -12.86 -5.22
C GLY A 275 -10.71 -14.10 -4.56
N TRP A 276 -9.95 -15.20 -4.47
CA TRP A 276 -10.37 -16.43 -3.82
C TRP A 276 -9.70 -16.56 -2.46
N ALA A 277 -10.50 -16.71 -1.41
CA ALA A 277 -10.01 -16.86 -0.05
C ALA A 277 -10.74 -17.99 0.66
N HIS A 278 -9.97 -18.83 1.35
CA HIS A 278 -10.48 -19.80 2.30
C HIS A 278 -10.93 -19.06 3.55
N SER A 279 -12.22 -19.12 3.85
CA SER A 279 -12.85 -18.24 4.85
C SER A 279 -13.67 -18.97 5.90
N ARG A 280 -13.63 -20.31 5.89
CA ARG A 280 -14.45 -21.16 6.78
C ARG A 280 -15.93 -20.79 6.59
N ASP A 281 -16.57 -20.24 7.61
CA ASP A 281 -17.96 -19.80 7.64
C ASP A 281 -18.16 -18.29 7.34
N LEU A 282 -17.08 -17.53 7.16
CA LEU A 282 -17.16 -16.10 6.87
C LEU A 282 -17.50 -15.84 5.39
N ILE A 283 -18.77 -15.50 5.13
CA ILE A 283 -19.31 -15.30 3.77
C ILE A 283 -18.79 -14.05 3.04
N TYR A 284 -18.17 -13.10 3.74
CA TYR A 284 -17.75 -11.81 3.18
C TYR A 284 -16.28 -11.77 2.73
N VAL A 285 -15.46 -12.73 3.14
CA VAL A 285 -13.99 -12.63 3.00
C VAL A 285 -13.55 -12.56 1.54
N SER A 286 -14.17 -13.36 0.65
CA SER A 286 -13.86 -13.28 -0.78
C SER A 286 -14.24 -11.92 -1.38
N GLN A 287 -15.31 -11.27 -0.90
CA GLN A 287 -15.66 -9.91 -1.34
C GLN A 287 -14.65 -8.88 -0.83
N LEU A 288 -14.21 -9.01 0.43
CA LEU A 288 -13.17 -8.16 1.02
C LEU A 288 -11.84 -8.29 0.26
N VAL A 289 -11.42 -9.51 -0.04
CA VAL A 289 -10.17 -9.79 -0.78
C VAL A 289 -10.24 -9.20 -2.19
N LYS A 290 -11.39 -9.28 -2.87
CA LYS A 290 -11.61 -8.64 -4.17
C LYS A 290 -11.62 -7.12 -4.10
N ALA A 291 -12.20 -6.55 -3.04
CA ALA A 291 -12.19 -5.10 -2.82
C ALA A 291 -10.77 -4.57 -2.56
N TYR A 292 -9.93 -5.37 -1.90
CA TYR A 292 -8.54 -5.05 -1.61
C TYR A 292 -7.63 -5.17 -2.84
N HIS A 293 -7.71 -6.28 -3.57
CA HIS A 293 -6.83 -6.58 -4.71
C HIS A 293 -7.36 -5.99 -6.01
N GLN A 294 -7.33 -4.66 -6.09
CA GLN A 294 -7.48 -3.94 -7.36
C GLN A 294 -6.22 -4.09 -8.22
N LYS A 295 -6.32 -3.83 -9.52
CA LYS A 295 -5.22 -4.03 -10.48
C LYS A 295 -3.92 -3.38 -10.02
N GLU A 296 -3.98 -2.11 -9.62
CA GLU A 296 -2.83 -1.31 -9.19
C GLU A 296 -2.20 -1.89 -7.92
N LYS A 297 -3.04 -2.41 -7.01
CA LYS A 297 -2.60 -3.09 -5.80
C LYS A 297 -1.92 -4.43 -6.13
N ILE A 298 -2.48 -5.20 -7.06
CA ILE A 298 -1.84 -6.45 -7.54
C ILE A 298 -0.46 -6.13 -8.11
N PHE A 299 -0.32 -5.12 -8.97
CA PHE A 299 0.98 -4.73 -9.52
C PHE A 299 1.97 -4.28 -8.45
N ALA A 300 1.51 -3.52 -7.45
CA ALA A 300 2.32 -3.15 -6.28
C ALA A 300 2.80 -4.39 -5.51
N THR A 301 1.92 -5.37 -5.27
CA THR A 301 2.28 -6.63 -4.60
C THR A 301 3.32 -7.42 -5.39
N LEU A 302 3.16 -7.54 -6.71
CA LEU A 302 4.13 -8.24 -7.57
C LEU A 302 5.49 -7.54 -7.56
N TYR A 303 5.49 -6.21 -7.66
CA TYR A 303 6.71 -5.41 -7.61
C TYR A 303 7.43 -5.56 -6.27
N LEU A 304 6.68 -5.50 -5.15
CA LEU A 304 7.22 -5.69 -3.81
C LEU A 304 7.81 -7.11 -3.64
N ALA A 305 7.12 -8.13 -4.14
CA ALA A 305 7.62 -9.51 -4.12
C ALA A 305 8.98 -9.61 -4.83
N GLU A 306 9.12 -9.01 -6.02
CA GLU A 306 10.38 -8.99 -6.76
C GLU A 306 11.50 -8.26 -5.99
N ARG A 307 11.18 -7.16 -5.28
CA ARG A 307 12.15 -6.46 -4.42
C ARG A 307 12.61 -7.32 -3.24
N CYS A 308 11.75 -8.20 -2.74
CA CYS A 308 12.10 -9.16 -1.69
C CYS A 308 12.84 -10.41 -2.21
N GLY A 309 13.15 -10.47 -3.51
CA GLY A 309 13.81 -11.60 -4.15
C GLY A 309 12.87 -12.72 -4.61
N VAL A 310 11.58 -12.63 -4.31
CA VAL A 310 10.56 -13.58 -4.81
C VAL A 310 10.44 -13.39 -6.32
N ASN A 311 10.79 -14.43 -7.07
CA ASN A 311 10.80 -14.34 -8.53
C ASN A 311 9.60 -15.03 -9.19
N THR A 312 8.79 -15.76 -8.42
CA THR A 312 7.74 -16.63 -8.94
C THR A 312 6.40 -16.38 -8.26
N LEU A 313 5.36 -16.20 -9.08
CA LEU A 313 3.96 -16.24 -8.70
C LEU A 313 3.35 -17.60 -9.10
N LEU A 314 2.61 -18.25 -8.21
CA LEU A 314 1.76 -19.39 -8.56
C LEU A 314 0.31 -18.92 -8.67
N THR A 315 -0.32 -19.07 -9.84
CA THR A 315 -1.66 -18.51 -10.06
C THR A 315 -2.50 -19.30 -11.06
N ASN A 316 -3.77 -18.95 -11.11
CA ASN A 316 -4.72 -19.44 -12.10
C ASN A 316 -4.61 -18.65 -13.41
N PRO A 317 -4.90 -19.28 -14.58
CA PRO A 317 -4.94 -18.60 -15.88
C PRO A 317 -5.78 -17.30 -15.95
N ILE A 318 -6.69 -17.06 -15.01
CA ILE A 318 -7.44 -15.79 -14.90
C ILE A 318 -6.50 -14.58 -14.75
N LEU A 319 -5.36 -14.69 -14.07
CA LEU A 319 -4.42 -13.57 -13.90
C LEU A 319 -3.46 -13.38 -15.08
N CYS A 320 -3.49 -14.23 -16.12
CA CYS A 320 -2.59 -14.15 -17.26
C CYS A 320 -2.60 -12.76 -17.94
N SER A 321 -3.77 -12.15 -18.13
CA SER A 321 -3.85 -10.82 -18.76
C SER A 321 -3.24 -9.71 -17.89
N LEU A 322 -3.34 -9.83 -16.57
CA LEU A 322 -2.74 -8.86 -15.64
C LEU A 322 -1.21 -8.99 -15.63
N ILE A 323 -0.69 -10.22 -15.68
CA ILE A 323 0.75 -10.47 -15.78
C ILE A 323 1.30 -9.96 -17.11
N GLU A 324 0.58 -10.20 -18.20
CA GLU A 324 0.97 -9.70 -19.53
C GLU A 324 1.01 -8.15 -19.56
N GLU A 325 0.01 -7.49 -18.97
CA GLU A 325 0.02 -6.02 -18.81
C GLU A 325 1.21 -5.57 -17.94
N TYR A 326 1.50 -6.29 -16.86
CA TYR A 326 2.62 -6.00 -15.95
C TYR A 326 3.97 -6.01 -16.69
N TRP A 327 4.20 -7.02 -17.55
CA TRP A 327 5.40 -7.10 -18.38
C TRP A 327 5.42 -6.07 -19.51
N LYS A 328 4.32 -5.89 -20.25
CA LYS A 328 4.24 -4.93 -21.37
C LYS A 328 4.49 -3.48 -20.93
N ARG A 329 4.11 -3.14 -19.69
CA ARG A 329 4.36 -1.84 -19.09
C ARG A 329 5.78 -1.67 -18.52
N GLY A 330 6.60 -2.73 -18.52
CA GLY A 330 7.97 -2.70 -17.99
C GLY A 330 8.05 -2.53 -16.48
N ILE A 331 7.00 -2.90 -15.74
CA ILE A 331 6.92 -2.71 -14.28
C ILE A 331 7.88 -3.67 -13.57
N GLY A 332 7.89 -4.92 -14.02
CA GLY A 332 8.75 -5.95 -13.48
C GLY A 332 8.72 -7.19 -14.36
N ARG A 333 9.27 -8.29 -13.86
CA ARG A 333 9.58 -9.50 -14.63
C ARG A 333 9.26 -10.80 -13.88
N ILE A 334 8.41 -10.73 -12.86
CA ILE A 334 8.01 -11.91 -12.10
C ILE A 334 7.53 -13.01 -13.07
N GLN A 335 8.07 -14.23 -12.92
CA GLN A 335 7.64 -15.38 -13.69
C GLN A 335 6.45 -16.05 -13.01
N PHE A 336 5.74 -16.94 -13.70
CA PHE A 336 4.59 -17.62 -13.08
C PHE A 336 4.47 -19.12 -13.37
N ILE A 337 3.96 -19.82 -12.37
CA ILE A 337 3.48 -21.21 -12.45
C ILE A 337 1.95 -21.18 -12.57
N SER A 338 1.40 -21.88 -13.56
CA SER A 338 -0.05 -22.01 -13.74
C SER A 338 -0.60 -23.24 -13.01
N ASP A 339 -1.70 -23.08 -12.29
CA ASP A 339 -2.35 -24.16 -11.52
C ASP A 339 -3.20 -25.13 -12.33
N CYS A 340 -3.47 -24.82 -13.61
CA CYS A 340 -4.17 -25.68 -14.56
C CYS A 340 -5.33 -26.47 -13.93
N ALA A 341 -6.24 -25.74 -13.26
CA ALA A 341 -7.44 -26.30 -12.68
C ALA A 341 -8.41 -26.80 -13.75
N GLY A 342 -8.85 -28.06 -13.63
CA GLY A 342 -9.76 -28.73 -14.57
C GLY A 342 -11.17 -28.96 -14.01
N LEU A 343 -11.50 -28.38 -12.87
CA LEU A 343 -12.80 -28.53 -12.22
C LEU A 343 -13.60 -27.23 -12.27
N VAL A 344 -14.91 -27.37 -12.36
CA VAL A 344 -15.90 -26.32 -12.17
C VAL A 344 -16.71 -26.61 -10.91
N TYR A 345 -17.05 -25.55 -10.18
CA TYR A 345 -17.76 -25.61 -8.91
C TYR A 345 -19.13 -24.97 -9.05
N ASP A 346 -20.18 -25.72 -8.76
CA ASP A 346 -21.55 -25.23 -8.73
C ASP A 346 -22.26 -25.65 -7.43
N ALA A 347 -23.57 -25.39 -7.34
CA ALA A 347 -24.38 -25.75 -6.18
C ALA A 347 -24.44 -27.27 -5.89
N LYS A 348 -24.05 -28.12 -6.86
CA LYS A 348 -24.00 -29.58 -6.75
C LYS A 348 -22.59 -30.09 -6.41
N GLY A 349 -21.60 -29.20 -6.33
CA GLY A 349 -20.22 -29.51 -5.96
C GLY A 349 -19.24 -29.40 -7.13
N ALA A 350 -18.10 -30.07 -7.00
CA ALA A 350 -17.07 -30.08 -8.02
C ALA A 350 -17.40 -31.08 -9.14
N SER A 351 -17.25 -30.65 -10.38
CA SER A 351 -17.39 -31.50 -11.57
C SER A 351 -16.31 -31.17 -12.60
N PRO A 352 -15.94 -32.11 -13.48
CA PRO A 352 -14.91 -31.86 -14.47
C PRO A 352 -15.42 -30.86 -15.51
N MET A 353 -14.59 -29.89 -15.82
CA MET A 353 -14.76 -29.03 -16.99
C MET A 353 -14.75 -29.89 -18.27
N PRO A 354 -15.51 -29.54 -19.31
CA PRO A 354 -15.37 -30.17 -20.62
C PRO A 354 -13.90 -30.19 -21.05
N PHE A 355 -13.38 -31.37 -21.43
CA PHE A 355 -11.93 -31.56 -21.58
C PHE A 355 -11.28 -30.59 -22.57
N ASP A 356 -11.98 -30.23 -23.65
CA ASP A 356 -11.48 -29.22 -24.60
C ASP A 356 -11.29 -27.84 -23.96
N GLN A 357 -12.23 -27.41 -23.11
CA GLN A 357 -12.10 -26.14 -22.35
C GLN A 357 -10.96 -26.22 -21.34
N TYR A 358 -10.77 -27.40 -20.72
CA TYR A 358 -9.66 -27.61 -19.81
C TYR A 358 -8.32 -27.47 -20.53
N MET A 359 -8.18 -28.14 -21.68
CA MET A 359 -7.01 -28.00 -22.54
C MET A 359 -6.79 -26.56 -23.02
N ASP A 360 -7.84 -25.83 -23.38
CA ASP A 360 -7.73 -24.44 -23.81
C ASP A 360 -7.23 -23.51 -22.69
N SER A 361 -7.61 -23.77 -21.43
CA SER A 361 -7.07 -23.03 -20.29
C SER A 361 -5.56 -23.25 -20.11
N ILE A 362 -5.07 -24.48 -20.34
CA ILE A 362 -3.65 -24.84 -20.28
C ILE A 362 -2.89 -24.21 -21.43
N LYS A 363 -3.42 -24.28 -22.66
CA LYS A 363 -2.85 -23.62 -23.85
C LYS A 363 -2.66 -22.13 -23.59
N ARG A 364 -3.70 -21.46 -23.11
CA ARG A 364 -3.65 -20.03 -22.80
C ARG A 364 -2.55 -19.69 -21.78
N ALA A 365 -2.37 -20.50 -20.75
CA ALA A 365 -1.32 -20.28 -19.76
C ALA A 365 0.08 -20.37 -20.40
N ILE A 366 0.32 -21.41 -21.21
CA ILE A 366 1.59 -21.61 -21.93
C ILE A 366 1.82 -20.47 -22.93
N ASP A 367 0.81 -20.13 -23.74
CA ASP A 367 0.90 -19.07 -24.75
C ASP A 367 1.15 -17.69 -24.11
N THR A 368 0.67 -17.46 -22.89
CA THR A 368 0.96 -16.24 -22.12
C THR A 368 2.41 -16.22 -21.64
N GLY A 369 3.04 -17.37 -21.41
CA GLY A 369 4.43 -17.48 -20.94
C GLY A 369 4.61 -18.13 -19.57
N ALA A 370 3.73 -19.06 -19.18
CA ALA A 370 3.92 -19.86 -17.97
C ALA A 370 5.25 -20.61 -18.04
N VAL A 371 6.11 -20.47 -17.02
CA VAL A 371 7.40 -21.20 -16.96
C VAL A 371 7.24 -22.62 -16.45
N ALA A 372 6.14 -22.88 -15.73
CA ALA A 372 5.73 -24.20 -15.31
C ALA A 372 4.20 -24.28 -15.26
N CYS A 373 3.68 -25.49 -15.43
CA CYS A 373 2.27 -25.82 -15.25
C CYS A 373 2.19 -27.01 -14.29
N TYR A 374 1.24 -27.01 -13.36
CA TYR A 374 0.93 -28.20 -12.59
C TYR A 374 -0.55 -28.50 -12.62
N ILE A 375 -0.91 -29.78 -12.57
CA ILE A 375 -2.33 -30.17 -12.45
C ILE A 375 -2.77 -29.87 -11.03
N GLN A 376 -3.75 -28.96 -10.86
CA GLN A 376 -4.21 -28.49 -9.55
C GLN A 376 -4.52 -29.65 -8.61
N GLY A 377 -4.21 -29.51 -7.32
CA GLY A 377 -4.41 -30.58 -6.33
C GLY A 377 -5.83 -31.15 -6.29
N GLU A 378 -6.86 -30.29 -6.28
CA GLU A 378 -8.25 -30.76 -6.30
C GLU A 378 -8.59 -31.48 -7.61
N THR A 379 -8.04 -31.00 -8.73
CA THR A 379 -8.20 -31.64 -10.05
C THR A 379 -7.55 -33.02 -10.03
N ALA A 380 -6.27 -33.13 -9.66
CA ALA A 380 -5.58 -34.40 -9.58
C ALA A 380 -6.28 -35.39 -8.63
N ASP A 381 -6.68 -34.94 -7.44
CA ASP A 381 -7.41 -35.76 -6.47
C ASP A 381 -8.72 -36.31 -7.09
N TYR A 382 -9.50 -35.46 -7.76
CA TYR A 382 -10.77 -35.84 -8.40
C TYR A 382 -10.58 -36.89 -9.50
N TYR A 383 -9.62 -36.67 -10.40
CA TYR A 383 -9.38 -37.54 -11.55
C TYR A 383 -8.78 -38.89 -11.12
N MET A 384 -7.82 -38.90 -10.19
CA MET A 384 -7.20 -40.13 -9.71
C MET A 384 -8.15 -40.98 -8.88
N GLU A 385 -8.97 -40.38 -8.02
CA GLU A 385 -10.00 -41.11 -7.24
C GLU A 385 -10.98 -41.87 -8.16
N ARG A 386 -11.20 -41.36 -9.38
CA ARG A 386 -12.11 -41.94 -10.38
C ARG A 386 -11.40 -42.81 -11.42
N GLY A 387 -10.10 -43.09 -11.24
CA GLY A 387 -9.31 -43.89 -12.17
C GLY A 387 -9.09 -43.22 -13.54
N ASN A 388 -9.29 -41.91 -13.66
CA ASN A 388 -9.16 -41.17 -14.91
C ASN A 388 -7.72 -40.69 -15.13
N VAL A 389 -6.79 -41.65 -15.13
CA VAL A 389 -5.35 -41.43 -15.31
C VAL A 389 -5.06 -40.86 -16.70
N ASP A 390 -5.77 -41.34 -17.72
CA ASP A 390 -5.58 -40.92 -19.12
C ASP A 390 -5.76 -39.42 -19.33
N ALA A 391 -6.68 -38.78 -18.60
CA ALA A 391 -6.88 -37.33 -18.69
C ALA A 391 -5.68 -36.57 -18.14
N ILE A 392 -5.11 -37.02 -17.01
CA ILE A 392 -3.90 -36.44 -16.42
C ILE A 392 -2.71 -36.65 -17.37
N ALA A 393 -2.52 -37.87 -17.88
CA ALA A 393 -1.44 -38.18 -18.83
C ALA A 393 -1.48 -37.29 -20.07
N LYS A 394 -2.66 -37.12 -20.69
CA LYS A 394 -2.84 -36.24 -21.87
C LYS A 394 -2.45 -34.79 -21.60
N VAL A 395 -2.80 -34.27 -20.42
CA VAL A 395 -2.43 -32.90 -20.02
C VAL A 395 -0.92 -32.78 -19.84
N MET A 396 -0.30 -33.75 -19.16
CA MET A 396 1.14 -33.78 -18.94
C MET A 396 1.92 -33.89 -20.25
N ASP A 397 1.50 -34.76 -21.16
CA ASP A 397 2.10 -34.91 -22.49
C ASP A 397 2.06 -33.60 -23.26
N TYR A 398 0.93 -32.89 -23.21
CA TYR A 398 0.81 -31.58 -23.84
C TYR A 398 1.80 -30.56 -23.26
N ILE A 399 1.85 -30.42 -21.93
CA ILE A 399 2.76 -29.49 -21.24
C ILE A 399 4.22 -29.80 -21.60
N LYS A 400 4.62 -31.07 -21.46
CA LYS A 400 5.99 -31.53 -21.74
C LYS A 400 6.38 -31.37 -23.21
N SER A 401 5.45 -31.60 -24.15
CA SER A 401 5.71 -31.42 -25.59
C SER A 401 6.07 -29.98 -25.98
N ARG A 402 5.79 -29.01 -25.12
CA ARG A 402 6.14 -27.59 -25.29
C ARG A 402 7.38 -27.17 -24.50
N GLY A 403 8.06 -28.10 -23.85
CA GLY A 403 9.25 -27.82 -23.04
C GLY A 403 8.94 -27.02 -21.76
N VAL A 404 7.70 -27.07 -21.29
CA VAL A 404 7.28 -26.40 -20.04
C VAL A 404 7.42 -27.40 -18.88
N ILE A 405 7.91 -26.92 -17.74
CA ILE A 405 8.06 -27.74 -16.53
C ILE A 405 6.67 -28.21 -16.07
N CYS A 406 6.53 -29.51 -15.83
CA CYS A 406 5.25 -30.16 -15.55
C CYS A 406 5.19 -30.72 -14.12
N GLY A 407 4.30 -30.18 -13.29
CA GLY A 407 4.03 -30.62 -11.92
C GLY A 407 2.71 -31.38 -11.75
N ILE A 408 2.55 -32.06 -10.61
CA ILE A 408 1.25 -32.59 -10.16
C ILE A 408 0.99 -32.15 -8.72
N GLY A 409 -0.19 -31.59 -8.47
CA GLY A 409 -0.65 -31.21 -7.14
C GLY A 409 -1.46 -32.31 -6.46
N ALA A 410 -1.56 -32.30 -5.13
CA ALA A 410 -2.52 -33.13 -4.40
C ALA A 410 -2.83 -32.56 -3.00
N HIS A 411 -4.06 -32.75 -2.51
CA HIS A 411 -4.37 -32.62 -1.08
C HIS A 411 -4.18 -33.95 -0.35
N ARG A 412 -4.43 -35.07 -1.05
CA ARG A 412 -4.32 -36.44 -0.52
C ARG A 412 -3.02 -37.09 -0.94
N ILE A 413 -2.36 -37.81 -0.02
CA ILE A 413 -1.11 -38.51 -0.36
C ILE A 413 -1.37 -39.72 -1.26
N GLU A 414 -2.58 -40.28 -1.17
CA GLU A 414 -3.08 -41.36 -2.01
C GLU A 414 -3.04 -41.00 -3.50
N THR A 415 -3.32 -39.74 -3.86
CA THR A 415 -3.25 -39.24 -5.24
C THR A 415 -1.84 -39.33 -5.80
N ILE A 416 -0.83 -38.88 -5.04
CA ILE A 416 0.58 -38.96 -5.45
C ILE A 416 0.99 -40.43 -5.59
N LYS A 417 0.62 -41.30 -4.63
CA LYS A 417 0.89 -42.74 -4.72
C LYS A 417 0.30 -43.36 -5.98
N ALA A 418 -0.96 -43.07 -6.27
CA ALA A 418 -1.64 -43.56 -7.45
C ALA A 418 -1.00 -43.03 -8.75
N CYS A 419 -0.51 -41.79 -8.76
CA CYS A 419 0.23 -41.25 -9.91
C CYS A 419 1.54 -42.00 -10.14
N VAL A 420 2.30 -42.28 -9.07
CA VAL A 420 3.56 -43.04 -9.13
C VAL A 420 3.30 -44.48 -9.58
N GLU A 421 2.28 -45.15 -9.02
CA GLU A 421 1.88 -46.51 -9.40
C GLU A 421 1.41 -46.59 -10.87
N ALA A 422 0.79 -45.53 -11.38
CA ALA A 422 0.39 -45.40 -12.78
C ALA A 422 1.56 -45.02 -13.72
N GLY A 423 2.77 -44.80 -13.20
CA GLY A 423 3.95 -44.44 -14.00
C GLY A 423 3.96 -43.00 -14.49
N LEU A 424 3.22 -42.09 -13.85
CA LEU A 424 3.23 -40.67 -14.20
C LEU A 424 4.50 -39.99 -13.67
N GLU A 425 5.41 -39.64 -14.57
CA GLU A 425 6.63 -38.91 -14.24
C GLU A 425 6.41 -37.39 -14.23
N THR A 426 6.78 -36.69 -13.16
CA THR A 426 6.61 -35.23 -13.03
C THR A 426 7.95 -34.57 -12.70
N ASP A 427 8.06 -33.27 -12.98
CA ASP A 427 9.26 -32.50 -12.65
C ASP A 427 9.26 -31.98 -11.21
N PHE A 428 8.08 -31.87 -10.59
CA PHE A 428 7.90 -31.54 -9.18
C PHE A 428 6.52 -31.96 -8.66
N TRP A 429 6.41 -32.17 -7.36
CA TRP A 429 5.15 -32.41 -6.67
C TRP A 429 4.69 -31.15 -5.93
N MET A 430 3.39 -30.86 -5.94
CA MET A 430 2.81 -29.82 -5.09
C MET A 430 1.90 -30.45 -4.05
N LYS A 431 2.23 -30.32 -2.75
CA LYS A 431 1.54 -31.07 -1.69
C LYS A 431 1.17 -30.19 -0.50
N THR A 432 -0.04 -30.36 0.03
CA THR A 432 -0.39 -29.72 1.31
C THR A 432 0.47 -30.27 2.43
N LEU A 433 1.10 -29.39 3.22
CA LEU A 433 2.04 -29.81 4.26
C LEU A 433 2.06 -28.82 5.44
N HIS A 434 1.33 -29.19 6.49
CA HIS A 434 1.30 -28.49 7.77
C HIS A 434 0.75 -29.42 8.87
N HIS A 435 1.03 -29.11 10.13
CA HIS A 435 0.54 -29.86 11.29
C HIS A 435 -0.92 -29.52 11.63
N HIS A 436 -1.56 -30.29 12.53
CA HIS A 436 -2.94 -30.04 13.00
C HIS A 436 -3.05 -29.23 14.32
N ASN A 437 -1.97 -28.57 14.74
CA ASN A 437 -1.94 -27.75 15.96
C ASN A 437 -2.61 -26.38 15.77
N TYR A 438 -3.85 -26.37 15.28
CA TYR A 438 -4.68 -25.17 15.18
C TYR A 438 -6.14 -25.54 15.43
N TRP A 439 -6.90 -24.64 16.04
CA TRP A 439 -8.23 -24.92 16.60
C TRP A 439 -9.17 -25.59 15.60
N SER A 440 -9.26 -25.01 14.39
CA SER A 440 -10.23 -25.46 13.39
C SER A 440 -9.91 -26.86 12.83
N ALA A 441 -8.67 -27.35 12.92
CA ALA A 441 -8.30 -28.70 12.46
C ALA A 441 -9.07 -29.83 13.18
N ARG A 442 -9.48 -29.58 14.43
CA ARG A 442 -10.11 -30.57 15.31
C ARG A 442 -11.63 -30.46 15.35
N HIS A 443 -12.21 -29.55 14.57
CA HIS A 443 -13.65 -29.34 14.57
C HIS A 443 -14.37 -30.56 13.94
N PRO A 444 -15.43 -31.10 14.56
CA PRO A 444 -16.07 -32.34 14.10
C PRO A 444 -16.85 -32.17 12.79
N GLN A 445 -17.31 -30.96 12.50
CA GLN A 445 -17.94 -30.62 11.23
C GLN A 445 -16.93 -30.00 10.28
N TRP A 446 -17.02 -30.39 9.01
CA TRP A 446 -16.23 -29.80 7.94
C TRP A 446 -16.79 -28.42 7.57
N HIS A 447 -15.95 -27.40 7.68
CA HIS A 447 -16.20 -26.00 7.33
C HIS A 447 -14.93 -25.38 6.76
N ASP A 448 -14.39 -25.98 5.71
CA ASP A 448 -13.14 -25.53 5.08
C ASP A 448 -12.00 -25.34 6.10
N ASN A 449 -11.87 -26.29 7.04
CA ASN A 449 -11.07 -26.16 8.26
C ASN A 449 -9.86 -27.09 8.32
N LEU A 450 -9.74 -28.05 7.40
CA LEU A 450 -8.66 -29.02 7.34
C LEU A 450 -8.17 -29.17 5.89
N TYR A 451 -6.88 -28.96 5.65
CA TYR A 451 -6.32 -28.98 4.29
C TYR A 451 -5.19 -30.00 4.06
N CYS A 452 -4.54 -30.46 5.12
CA CYS A 452 -3.56 -31.54 5.08
C CYS A 452 -4.17 -32.68 5.88
N TYR A 453 -4.56 -33.77 5.22
CA TYR A 453 -5.34 -34.84 5.86
C TYR A 453 -4.49 -35.72 6.77
N ASP A 454 -3.32 -36.15 6.30
CA ASP A 454 -2.40 -37.01 7.05
C ASP A 454 -0.96 -36.53 6.85
N PRO A 455 -0.49 -35.57 7.68
CA PRO A 455 0.86 -35.02 7.57
C PRO A 455 1.93 -36.10 7.78
N ALA A 456 1.76 -36.99 8.76
CA ALA A 456 2.77 -38.01 9.08
C ALA A 456 2.98 -39.00 7.93
N LYS A 457 1.89 -39.53 7.34
CA LYS A 457 1.96 -40.42 6.17
C LYS A 457 2.50 -39.68 4.94
N THR A 458 2.11 -38.42 4.77
CA THR A 458 2.63 -37.55 3.70
C THR A 458 4.15 -37.43 3.80
N ILE A 459 4.68 -37.04 4.95
CA ILE A 459 6.11 -36.84 5.20
C ILE A 459 6.90 -38.13 4.96
N ASN A 460 6.40 -39.26 5.47
CA ASN A 460 7.07 -40.54 5.30
C ASN A 460 7.15 -40.98 3.82
N TYR A 461 6.12 -40.72 3.03
CA TYR A 461 6.14 -41.07 1.61
C TYR A 461 6.99 -40.09 0.78
N MET A 462 6.95 -38.79 1.10
CA MET A 462 7.79 -37.77 0.45
C MET A 462 9.30 -38.11 0.49
N LYS A 463 9.78 -38.77 1.56
CA LYS A 463 11.17 -39.22 1.69
C LYS A 463 11.62 -40.16 0.56
N GLN A 464 10.69 -40.89 -0.03
CA GLN A 464 10.96 -41.92 -1.05
C GLN A 464 11.07 -41.34 -2.47
N LEU A 465 10.54 -40.14 -2.68
CA LEU A 465 10.40 -39.55 -4.01
C LEU A 465 11.60 -38.63 -4.34
N PRO A 466 12.21 -38.78 -5.53
CA PRO A 466 13.39 -38.01 -5.91
C PRO A 466 13.05 -36.60 -6.42
N GLU A 467 11.81 -36.32 -6.81
CA GLU A 467 11.40 -35.02 -7.36
C GLU A 467 11.28 -33.95 -6.26
N PRO A 468 11.53 -32.67 -6.56
CA PRO A 468 11.33 -31.59 -5.59
C PRO A 468 9.85 -31.41 -5.20
N PHE A 469 9.63 -30.96 -3.97
CA PHE A 469 8.30 -30.65 -3.44
C PHE A 469 8.09 -29.15 -3.26
N ILE A 470 6.96 -28.65 -3.76
CA ILE A 470 6.41 -27.34 -3.43
C ILE A 470 5.29 -27.54 -2.40
N ALA A 471 5.51 -27.15 -1.14
CA ALA A 471 4.50 -27.23 -0.11
C ALA A 471 3.50 -26.06 -0.23
N PHE A 472 2.20 -26.35 -0.13
CA PHE A 472 1.15 -25.32 -0.14
C PHE A 472 0.15 -25.50 0.99
N LYS A 473 -0.69 -24.49 1.24
CA LYS A 473 -1.59 -24.41 2.42
C LYS A 473 -0.86 -24.55 3.76
N VAL A 474 0.43 -24.23 3.77
CA VAL A 474 1.35 -24.34 4.91
C VAL A 474 0.86 -23.56 6.13
N LEU A 475 0.12 -22.47 5.90
CA LEU A 475 -0.42 -21.60 6.97
C LEU A 475 -1.86 -21.93 7.38
N ALA A 476 -2.45 -23.00 6.82
CA ALA A 476 -3.84 -23.41 7.08
C ALA A 476 -4.87 -22.25 7.03
N ALA A 477 -4.82 -21.45 5.97
CA ALA A 477 -5.64 -20.24 5.80
C ALA A 477 -5.53 -19.27 6.99
N GLY A 478 -4.29 -18.92 7.35
CA GLY A 478 -3.96 -17.97 8.41
C GLY A 478 -4.10 -18.51 9.84
N ALA A 479 -4.38 -19.80 10.02
CA ALA A 479 -4.47 -20.39 11.36
C ALA A 479 -3.12 -20.84 11.94
N ILE A 480 -2.07 -20.89 11.12
CA ILE A 480 -0.69 -21.18 11.54
C ILE A 480 0.17 -19.98 11.19
N HIS A 481 0.97 -19.52 12.15
CA HIS A 481 1.89 -18.41 11.96
C HIS A 481 3.02 -18.79 10.96
N PRO A 482 3.46 -17.89 10.06
CA PRO A 482 4.53 -18.15 9.09
C PRO A 482 5.78 -18.81 9.67
N ARG A 483 6.26 -18.32 10.82
CA ARG A 483 7.42 -18.88 11.56
C ARG A 483 7.30 -20.38 11.88
N ASP A 484 6.11 -20.84 12.19
CA ASP A 484 5.84 -22.25 12.51
C ASP A 484 5.59 -23.05 11.23
N GLY A 485 4.69 -22.56 10.38
CA GLY A 485 4.32 -23.24 9.14
C GLY A 485 5.50 -23.44 8.18
N PHE A 486 6.26 -22.38 7.89
CA PHE A 486 7.40 -22.47 6.96
C PHE A 486 8.47 -23.41 7.48
N ARG A 487 8.81 -23.33 8.78
CA ARG A 487 9.77 -24.23 9.42
C ARG A 487 9.29 -25.67 9.32
N TYR A 488 8.02 -25.92 9.67
CA TYR A 488 7.43 -27.25 9.55
C TYR A 488 7.54 -27.80 8.13
N ALA A 489 7.23 -27.01 7.11
CA ALA A 489 7.31 -27.45 5.71
C ALA A 489 8.75 -27.76 5.29
N PHE A 490 9.72 -26.88 5.59
CA PHE A 490 11.12 -27.06 5.21
C PHE A 490 11.80 -28.21 5.99
N GLU A 491 11.56 -28.35 7.29
CA GLU A 491 12.10 -29.48 8.08
C GLU A 491 11.55 -30.82 7.61
N ASN A 492 10.30 -30.86 7.15
CA ASN A 492 9.62 -32.08 6.74
C ASN A 492 9.68 -32.39 5.24
N GLY A 493 10.62 -31.81 4.51
CA GLY A 493 11.00 -32.29 3.18
C GLY A 493 10.52 -31.45 1.99
N ALA A 494 9.85 -30.31 2.20
CA ALA A 494 9.51 -29.38 1.11
C ALA A 494 10.77 -28.64 0.60
N ASP A 495 10.95 -28.56 -0.71
CA ASP A 495 12.04 -27.81 -1.33
C ASP A 495 11.69 -26.32 -1.48
N PHE A 496 10.42 -26.04 -1.70
CA PHE A 496 9.83 -24.71 -1.81
C PHE A 496 8.55 -24.62 -0.98
N VAL A 497 8.17 -23.41 -0.59
CA VAL A 497 6.87 -23.10 0.03
C VAL A 497 6.12 -22.13 -0.88
N CYS A 498 4.88 -22.45 -1.20
CA CYS A 498 3.92 -21.54 -1.85
C CYS A 498 2.95 -20.98 -0.81
N ALA A 499 3.06 -19.69 -0.52
CA ALA A 499 2.29 -19.00 0.52
C ALA A 499 1.49 -17.84 -0.06
N GLY A 500 0.19 -17.77 0.26
CA GLY A 500 -0.61 -16.59 -0.02
C GLY A 500 -0.32 -15.51 1.02
N MET A 501 0.21 -14.37 0.58
CA MET A 501 0.68 -13.28 1.42
C MET A 501 0.06 -11.97 0.94
N TYR A 502 -0.33 -11.09 1.86
CA TYR A 502 -0.63 -9.70 1.51
C TYR A 502 0.68 -8.90 1.36
N ASP A 503 0.63 -7.74 0.71
CA ASP A 503 1.82 -6.90 0.53
C ASP A 503 2.37 -6.40 1.87
N PHE A 504 1.52 -6.09 2.85
CA PHE A 504 1.93 -5.75 4.21
C PHE A 504 2.52 -6.92 5.03
N GLN A 505 2.46 -8.16 4.52
CA GLN A 505 3.10 -9.33 5.15
C GLN A 505 4.39 -9.76 4.43
N MET A 506 4.60 -9.27 3.20
CA MET A 506 5.61 -9.80 2.29
C MET A 506 7.02 -9.80 2.88
N VAL A 507 7.44 -8.68 3.47
CA VAL A 507 8.79 -8.54 4.04
C VAL A 507 8.96 -9.43 5.25
N ASP A 508 8.02 -9.41 6.20
CA ASP A 508 8.08 -10.23 7.41
C ASP A 508 8.13 -11.72 7.07
N ASP A 509 7.28 -12.16 6.13
CA ASP A 509 7.24 -13.56 5.70
C ASP A 509 8.54 -13.98 4.99
N VAL A 510 9.14 -13.09 4.19
CA VAL A 510 10.44 -13.32 3.56
C VAL A 510 11.55 -13.38 4.60
N ASN A 511 11.61 -12.44 5.54
CA ASN A 511 12.59 -12.43 6.63
C ASN A 511 12.51 -13.72 7.47
N ILE A 512 11.30 -14.15 7.81
CA ILE A 512 11.07 -15.42 8.51
C ILE A 512 11.59 -16.60 7.69
N ALA A 513 11.30 -16.64 6.39
CA ALA A 513 11.79 -17.70 5.52
C ALA A 513 13.32 -17.72 5.42
N CYS A 514 13.96 -16.55 5.29
CA CYS A 514 15.42 -16.41 5.28
C CYS A 514 16.04 -16.88 6.60
N GLU A 515 15.49 -16.44 7.74
CA GLU A 515 15.95 -16.86 9.09
C GLU A 515 15.90 -18.38 9.25
N ILE A 516 14.82 -19.02 8.76
CA ILE A 516 14.68 -20.47 8.80
C ILE A 516 15.72 -21.14 7.88
N LEU A 517 15.81 -20.71 6.62
CA LEU A 517 16.68 -21.31 5.61
C LEU A 517 18.18 -21.16 5.93
N ASN A 518 18.56 -20.08 6.60
CA ASN A 518 19.93 -19.83 7.05
C ASN A 518 20.22 -20.40 8.44
N GLY A 519 19.19 -20.83 9.17
CA GLY A 519 19.30 -21.43 10.50
C GLY A 519 19.54 -22.95 10.47
N ASP A 520 19.56 -23.55 11.66
CA ASP A 520 19.60 -25.00 11.80
C ASP A 520 18.21 -25.60 11.51
N ILE A 521 18.09 -26.27 10.36
CA ILE A 521 16.89 -27.00 9.92
C ILE A 521 17.15 -28.49 10.12
N LYS A 522 16.33 -29.12 10.96
CA LYS A 522 16.34 -30.57 11.15
C LYS A 522 15.55 -31.24 10.02
N ARG A 523 16.27 -31.68 9.00
CA ARG A 523 15.68 -32.21 7.77
C ARG A 523 16.18 -33.62 7.45
N ASP A 524 15.26 -34.59 7.46
CA ASP A 524 15.58 -35.99 7.13
C ASP A 524 15.70 -36.23 5.62
N ARG A 525 14.87 -35.55 4.82
CA ARG A 525 14.83 -35.68 3.36
C ARG A 525 15.86 -34.72 2.76
N PRO A 526 16.79 -35.11 1.89
CA PRO A 526 17.70 -34.13 1.27
C PRO A 526 16.94 -33.10 0.43
N TRP A 527 17.55 -31.94 0.18
CA TRP A 527 17.08 -31.03 -0.87
C TRP A 527 17.16 -31.74 -2.22
N ARG A 528 16.10 -31.63 -3.04
CA ARG A 528 16.02 -32.19 -4.39
C ARG A 528 16.05 -31.13 -5.49
N ALA A 529 15.96 -29.86 -5.10
CA ALA A 529 16.01 -28.68 -5.95
C ALA A 529 17.36 -27.98 -5.93
#